data_AF-A0AAE3HCR5-F1
#
_entry.id   AF-A0AAE3HCR5-F1
#
_cell.length_a   1.000
_cell.length_b   1.000
_cell.length_c   1.000
_cell.angle_alpha   90.00
_cell.angle_beta   90.00
_cell.angle_gamma   90.00
#
_symmetry.space_group_name_H-M   'P 1'
#
loop_
_entity.id
_entity.type
_entity.pdbx_description
1 polymer ?
#
loop_
_entity_poly.entity_id
_entity_poly.type
_entity_poly.pdbx_seq_one_letter_code
_entity_poly.pdbx_strand_id
1 'polypeptide(L)'
;NPNKYNEDGTIKRENKDRWVKSNKYIKTQNELRELQRKQADIRKQNHEELANYILGLGNKIYVEDMNYKGLQSKAKETTINKKTGKYNKKKRFGKSLANKAPSMFLTILDNKLKFNGEELY
;
A
#
# COMPACT_ATOMS: atom_id res chain seq x y z
N ASN A 1 -20.81 -2.76 -20.22
CA ASN A 1 -20.23 -1.40 -20.36
C ASN A 1 -19.46 -1.20 -21.68
N PRO A 2 -19.98 -1.56 -22.88
CA PRO A 2 -19.22 -1.33 -24.13
C PRO A 2 -18.88 0.14 -24.38
N ASN A 3 -19.81 1.04 -24.08
CA ASN A 3 -19.67 2.50 -24.28
C ASN A 3 -18.59 3.17 -23.40
N LYS A 4 -17.96 2.41 -22.49
CA LYS A 4 -16.88 2.88 -21.61
C LYS A 4 -15.49 2.69 -22.21
N TYR A 5 -15.36 2.08 -23.38
CA TYR A 5 -14.09 1.78 -24.01
C TYR A 5 -13.96 2.45 -25.38
N ASN A 6 -12.74 2.84 -25.72
CA ASN A 6 -12.28 3.22 -27.05
C ASN A 6 -12.16 1.97 -27.93
N GLU A 7 -12.04 2.17 -29.24
CA GLU A 7 -11.86 1.07 -30.20
C GLU A 7 -10.56 0.28 -29.93
N ASP A 8 -9.52 0.95 -29.43
CA ASP A 8 -8.26 0.34 -28.99
C ASP A 8 -8.35 -0.39 -27.64
N GLY A 9 -9.54 -0.47 -27.04
CA GLY A 9 -9.80 -1.13 -25.76
C GLY A 9 -9.38 -0.31 -24.53
N THR A 10 -8.88 0.92 -24.69
CA THR A 10 -8.58 1.80 -23.57
C THR A 10 -9.86 2.41 -22.98
N ILE A 11 -9.82 2.83 -21.72
CA ILE A 11 -11.00 3.40 -21.06
C ILE A 11 -11.26 4.81 -21.61
N LYS A 12 -12.49 5.08 -22.05
CA LYS A 12 -13.00 6.42 -22.41
C LYS A 12 -13.07 7.29 -21.16
N ARG A 13 -12.08 8.18 -20.97
CA ARG A 13 -11.99 9.05 -19.79
C ARG A 13 -13.06 10.15 -19.75
N GLU A 14 -13.57 10.56 -20.90
CA GLU A 14 -14.61 11.59 -21.02
C GLU A 14 -15.98 11.10 -20.52
N ASN A 15 -16.24 9.78 -20.64
CA ASN A 15 -17.51 9.20 -20.23
C ASN A 15 -17.57 8.98 -18.70
N LYS A 16 -18.26 9.89 -18.00
CA LYS A 16 -18.43 9.90 -16.54
C LYS A 16 -19.63 9.12 -16.00
N ASP A 17 -20.42 8.45 -16.84
CA ASP A 17 -21.57 7.66 -16.39
C ASP A 17 -21.20 6.59 -15.35
N ARG A 18 -22.17 6.14 -14.57
CA ARG A 18 -21.93 5.05 -13.60
C ARG A 18 -21.59 3.74 -14.32
N TRP A 19 -20.67 2.97 -13.75
CA TRP A 19 -20.37 1.62 -14.22
C TRP A 19 -21.52 0.68 -13.88
N VAL A 20 -22.08 -0.01 -14.87
CA VAL A 20 -23.05 -1.08 -14.65
C VAL A 20 -22.27 -2.33 -14.23
N LYS A 21 -22.48 -2.81 -13.02
CA LYS A 21 -21.79 -3.97 -12.44
C LYS A 21 -22.75 -5.15 -12.35
N SER A 22 -22.29 -6.34 -12.71
CA SER A 22 -23.08 -7.56 -12.52
C SER A 22 -23.10 -7.97 -11.04
N ASN A 23 -24.13 -8.71 -10.62
CA ASN A 23 -24.24 -9.21 -9.25
C ASN A 23 -23.02 -10.05 -8.83
N LYS A 24 -22.50 -10.88 -9.76
CA LYS A 24 -21.27 -11.67 -9.54
C LYS A 24 -20.05 -10.77 -9.28
N TYR A 25 -19.89 -9.70 -10.06
CA TYR A 25 -18.80 -8.75 -9.86
C TYR A 25 -18.91 -8.06 -8.50
N ILE A 26 -20.11 -7.62 -8.10
CA ILE A 26 -20.34 -6.98 -6.79
C ILE A 26 -19.97 -7.93 -5.65
N LYS A 27 -20.37 -9.21 -5.75
CA LYS A 27 -20.01 -10.24 -4.77
C LYS A 27 -18.49 -10.37 -4.61
N THR A 28 -17.76 -10.57 -5.70
CA THR A 28 -16.29 -10.67 -5.66
C THR A 28 -15.62 -9.38 -5.14
N GLN A 29 -16.16 -8.21 -5.49
CA GLN A 29 -15.66 -6.94 -4.98
C GLN A 29 -15.81 -6.84 -3.46
N ASN A 30 -16.94 -7.28 -2.90
CA ASN A 30 -17.17 -7.28 -1.46
C ASN A 30 -16.28 -8.29 -0.73
N GLU A 31 -16.08 -9.48 -1.30
CA GLU A 31 -15.14 -10.49 -0.77
C GLU A 31 -13.71 -9.93 -0.70
N LEU A 32 -13.25 -9.27 -1.77
CA LEU A 32 -11.95 -8.62 -1.79
C LEU A 32 -11.84 -7.51 -0.72
N ARG A 33 -12.90 -6.72 -0.55
CA ARG A 33 -12.94 -5.66 0.48
C ARG A 33 -12.79 -6.26 1.88
N GLU A 34 -13.53 -7.31 2.20
CA GLU A 34 -13.44 -7.96 3.51
C GLU A 34 -12.05 -8.55 3.77
N LEU A 35 -11.43 -9.18 2.77
CA LEU A 35 -10.07 -9.68 2.90
C LEU A 35 -9.08 -8.54 3.16
N GLN A 36 -9.22 -7.41 2.46
CA GLN A 36 -8.36 -6.24 2.65
C GLN A 36 -8.55 -5.60 4.02
N ARG A 37 -9.80 -5.52 4.51
CA ARG A 37 -10.12 -5.04 5.88
C ARG A 37 -9.44 -5.91 6.92
N LYS A 38 -9.63 -7.23 6.88
CA LYS A 38 -8.98 -8.18 7.80
C LYS A 38 -7.47 -8.05 7.80
N GLN A 39 -6.86 -7.92 6.62
CA GLN A 39 -5.41 -7.70 6.51
C GLN A 39 -4.97 -6.37 7.11
N ALA A 40 -5.77 -5.30 7.00
CA ALA A 40 -5.46 -4.02 7.61
C ALA A 40 -5.54 -4.09 9.13
N ASP A 41 -6.57 -4.74 9.67
CA ASP A 41 -6.76 -4.93 11.10
C ASP A 41 -5.59 -5.71 11.72
N ILE A 42 -5.20 -6.84 11.10
CA ILE A 42 -4.03 -7.64 11.54
C ILE A 42 -2.74 -6.82 11.52
N ARG A 43 -2.50 -6.03 10.46
CA ARG A 43 -1.31 -5.17 10.39
C ARG A 43 -1.29 -4.16 11.53
N LYS A 44 -2.44 -3.51 11.81
CA LYS A 44 -2.53 -2.55 12.90
C LYS A 44 -2.25 -3.23 14.23
N GLN A 45 -2.87 -4.37 14.51
CA GLN A 45 -2.66 -5.12 15.74
C GLN A 45 -1.19 -5.49 15.94
N ASN A 46 -0.55 -6.07 14.92
CA ASN A 46 0.87 -6.43 14.99
C ASN A 46 1.78 -5.22 15.24
N HIS A 47 1.43 -4.06 14.67
CA HIS A 47 2.18 -2.82 14.87
C HIS A 47 2.02 -2.25 16.29
N GLU A 48 0.81 -2.34 16.86
CA GLU A 48 0.55 -1.96 18.26
C GLU A 48 1.35 -2.84 19.23
N GLU A 49 1.35 -4.16 19.01
CA GLU A 49 2.12 -5.14 19.80
C GLU A 49 3.62 -4.86 19.70
N LEU A 50 4.13 -4.66 18.49
CA LEU A 50 5.54 -4.33 18.26
C LEU A 50 5.95 -3.01 18.92
N ALA A 51 5.10 -1.98 18.83
CA ALA A 51 5.37 -0.70 19.46
C ALA A 51 5.43 -0.81 20.98
N ASN A 52 4.49 -1.54 21.61
CA ASN A 52 4.53 -1.81 23.04
C ASN A 52 5.80 -2.58 23.45
N TYR A 53 6.20 -3.58 22.66
CA TYR A 53 7.43 -4.33 22.90
C TYR A 53 8.66 -3.41 22.89
N ILE A 54 8.79 -2.53 21.88
CA ILE A 54 9.92 -1.61 21.75
C ILE A 54 9.95 -0.61 22.91
N LEU A 55 8.80 -0.09 23.34
CA LEU A 55 8.74 0.80 24.51
C LEU A 55 9.18 0.11 25.81
N GLY A 56 8.97 -1.20 25.91
CA GLY A 56 9.50 -2.00 27.01
C GLY A 56 11.03 -2.14 26.98
N LEU A 57 11.67 -1.93 25.83
CA LEU A 57 13.13 -1.97 25.68
C LEU A 57 13.78 -0.60 25.95
N GLY A 58 13.08 0.49 25.66
CA GLY A 58 13.59 1.84 25.90
C GLY A 58 12.68 2.96 25.37
N ASN A 59 13.00 4.19 25.76
CA ASN A 59 12.22 5.39 25.45
C ASN A 59 12.85 6.30 24.39
N LYS A 60 14.14 6.15 24.10
CA LYS A 60 14.83 6.89 23.02
C LYS A 60 14.96 6.02 21.77
N ILE A 61 14.24 6.40 20.72
CA ILE A 61 14.14 5.61 19.48
C ILE A 61 14.54 6.47 18.29
N TYR A 62 15.48 5.96 17.50
CA TYR A 62 15.96 6.58 16.27
C TYR A 62 15.50 5.77 15.06
N VAL A 63 15.03 6.44 14.01
CA VAL A 63 14.60 5.82 12.76
C VAL A 63 15.22 6.49 11.54
N GLU A 64 15.35 5.74 10.46
CA GLU A 64 15.79 6.30 9.18
C GLU A 64 14.64 7.03 8.48
N ASP A 65 14.89 8.26 8.01
CA ASP A 65 13.95 8.94 7.13
C ASP A 65 13.90 8.25 5.75
N MET A 66 12.70 7.85 5.34
CA MET A 66 12.47 7.11 4.10
C MET A 66 11.36 7.75 3.26
N ASN A 67 11.68 7.97 1.98
CA ASN A 67 10.68 8.38 0.99
C ASN A 67 9.84 7.18 0.49
N TYR A 68 8.83 6.78 1.27
CA TYR A 68 7.92 5.69 0.91
C TYR A 68 7.17 5.91 -0.41
N LYS A 69 6.81 7.16 -0.74
CA LYS A 69 6.16 7.51 -2.01
C LYS A 69 7.08 7.23 -3.20
N GLY A 70 8.37 7.55 -3.07
CA GLY A 70 9.40 7.22 -4.05
C GLY A 70 9.55 5.72 -4.25
N LEU A 71 9.56 4.94 -3.16
CA LEU A 71 9.65 3.47 -3.19
C LEU A 71 8.40 2.81 -3.80
N GLN A 72 7.23 3.41 -3.62
CA GLN A 72 5.97 2.94 -4.20
C GLN A 72 5.91 3.13 -5.73
N SER A 73 6.57 4.17 -6.24
CA SER A 73 6.50 4.54 -7.66
C SER A 73 6.98 3.41 -8.58
N LYS A 74 6.30 3.24 -9.72
CA LYS A 74 6.76 2.32 -10.79
C LYS A 74 7.70 3.04 -11.74
N ALA A 75 8.59 2.31 -12.39
CA ALA A 75 9.37 2.85 -13.51
C ALA A 75 8.43 3.34 -14.63
N LYS A 76 8.73 4.52 -15.20
CA LYS A 76 7.96 5.09 -16.32
C LYS A 76 8.25 4.36 -17.61
N GLU A 77 9.53 4.15 -17.90
CA GLU A 77 9.97 3.50 -19.12
C GLU A 77 9.92 1.98 -19.03
N THR A 78 9.65 1.36 -20.18
CA THR A 78 9.73 -0.09 -20.35
C THR A 78 11.12 -0.42 -20.88
N THR A 79 11.88 -1.20 -20.13
CA THR A 79 13.23 -1.61 -20.54
C THR A 79 13.29 -3.12 -20.72
N ILE A 80 14.13 -3.56 -21.66
CA ILE A 80 14.39 -4.98 -21.94
C ILE A 80 15.76 -5.33 -21.38
N ASN A 81 15.84 -6.45 -20.68
CA ASN A 81 17.11 -6.97 -20.20
C ASN A 81 17.94 -7.47 -21.39
N LYS A 82 19.08 -6.82 -21.64
CA LYS A 82 19.97 -7.12 -22.78
C LYS A 82 20.49 -8.55 -22.79
N LYS A 83 20.60 -9.22 -21.64
CA LYS A 83 21.10 -10.59 -21.52
C LYS A 83 20.01 -11.64 -21.74
N THR A 84 18.80 -11.38 -21.26
CA THR A 84 17.71 -12.38 -21.26
C THR A 84 16.62 -12.12 -22.30
N GLY A 85 16.61 -10.94 -22.92
CA GLY A 85 15.55 -10.50 -23.85
C GLY A 85 14.19 -10.24 -23.19
N LYS A 86 14.08 -10.40 -21.86
CA LYS A 86 12.81 -10.24 -21.14
C LYS A 86 12.57 -8.80 -20.71
N TYR A 87 11.31 -8.39 -20.66
CA TYR A 87 10.91 -7.10 -20.09
C TYR A 87 11.21 -7.03 -18.59
N ASN A 88 11.81 -5.92 -18.17
CA ASN A 88 12.05 -5.66 -16.75
C ASN A 88 10.74 -5.35 -16.02
N LYS A 89 10.64 -5.78 -14.76
CA LYS A 89 9.51 -5.43 -13.90
C LYS A 89 9.54 -3.92 -13.62
N LYS A 90 8.45 -3.24 -13.96
CA LYS A 90 8.28 -1.81 -13.63
C LYS A 90 7.85 -1.57 -12.19
N LYS A 91 7.29 -2.59 -11.53
CA LYS A 91 6.84 -2.53 -10.13
C LYS A 91 8.06 -2.53 -9.20
N ARG A 92 8.10 -1.59 -8.25
CA ARG A 92 9.08 -1.52 -7.15
C ARG A 92 8.48 -2.08 -5.86
N PHE A 93 8.48 -1.31 -4.77
CA PHE A 93 8.11 -1.77 -3.43
C PHE A 93 6.62 -1.60 -3.09
N GLY A 94 5.77 -1.19 -4.03
CA GLY A 94 4.35 -0.90 -3.75
C GLY A 94 3.61 -2.05 -3.04
N LYS A 95 3.89 -3.31 -3.39
CA LYS A 95 3.29 -4.47 -2.70
C LYS A 95 3.86 -4.67 -1.30
N SER A 96 5.18 -4.55 -1.14
CA SER A 96 5.85 -4.66 0.16
C SER A 96 5.39 -3.57 1.13
N LEU A 97 5.31 -2.32 0.66
CA LEU A 97 4.83 -1.18 1.43
C LEU A 97 3.37 -1.35 1.87
N ALA A 98 2.50 -1.84 0.98
CA ALA A 98 1.11 -2.13 1.34
C ALA A 98 1.00 -3.25 2.39
N ASN A 99 1.89 -4.24 2.35
CA ASN A 99 1.90 -5.37 3.28
C ASN A 99 2.56 -5.05 4.62
N LYS A 100 3.60 -4.21 4.65
CA LYS A 100 4.37 -3.91 5.86
C LYS A 100 3.93 -2.61 6.54
N ALA A 101 3.38 -1.66 5.77
CA ALA A 101 2.87 -0.39 6.25
C ALA A 101 3.81 0.32 7.26
N PRO A 102 5.08 0.57 6.91
CA PRO A 102 6.07 1.11 7.84
C PRO A 102 5.68 2.50 8.38
N SER A 103 5.13 3.38 7.54
CA SER A 103 4.63 4.69 7.99
C SER A 103 3.52 4.57 9.05
N MET A 104 2.61 3.59 8.94
CA MET A 104 1.59 3.36 9.96
C MET A 104 2.22 2.92 11.29
N PHE A 105 3.22 2.04 11.23
CA PHE A 105 3.96 1.61 12.41
C PHE A 105 4.66 2.79 13.09
N LEU A 106 5.38 3.63 12.33
CA LEU A 106 6.05 4.82 12.87
C LEU A 106 5.06 5.78 13.53
N THR A 107 3.88 6.00 12.94
CA THR A 107 2.83 6.81 13.56
C THR A 107 2.31 6.22 14.87
N ILE A 108 2.08 4.90 14.92
CA ILE A 108 1.63 4.23 16.15
C ILE A 108 2.71 4.35 17.23
N LEU A 109 3.97 4.12 16.88
CA LEU A 109 5.10 4.21 17.81
C LEU A 109 5.27 5.62 18.36
N ASP A 110 5.30 6.62 17.48
CA ASP A 110 5.42 8.04 17.84
C ASP A 110 4.27 8.51 18.74
N ASN A 111 3.02 8.10 18.47
CA ASN A 111 1.89 8.43 19.33
C ASN A 111 2.06 7.90 20.76
N LYS A 112 2.60 6.68 20.92
CA LYS A 112 2.84 6.11 22.25
C LYS A 112 4.04 6.73 22.95
N LEU A 113 5.10 7.07 22.22
CA LEU A 113 6.23 7.86 22.77
C LEU A 113 5.74 9.20 23.31
N LYS A 114 4.91 9.91 22.53
CA LYS A 114 4.32 11.20 22.92
C LYS A 114 3.46 11.10 24.16
N PHE A 115 2.72 10.01 24.33
CA PHE A 115 1.98 9.74 25.56
C PHE A 115 2.90 9.65 26.79
N ASN A 116 4.14 9.17 26.60
CA ASN A 116 5.17 9.08 27.64
C ASN A 116 6.08 10.32 27.73
N GLY A 117 5.78 11.40 27.00
CA GLY A 117 6.59 12.62 26.99
C GLY A 117 7.85 12.56 26.14
N GLU A 118 7.96 11.59 25.24
CA GLU A 118 9.08 11.39 24.32
C GLU A 118 8.63 11.55 22.86
N GLU A 119 9.58 11.58 21.93
CA GLU A 119 9.28 11.61 20.49
C GLU A 119 10.22 10.71 19.69
N LEU A 120 9.82 10.41 18.46
CA LEU A 120 10.62 9.64 17.52
C LEU A 120 11.73 10.54 16.91
N TYR A 121 12.97 10.06 16.90
CA TYR A 121 14.14 10.77 16.37
C TYR A 121 14.59 10.23 15.01
#